data_AF-A0A6I7PPI6-F1
#
_entry.id   AF-A0A6I7PPI6-F1
#
_cell.length_a   1.000
_cell.length_b   1.000
_cell.length_c   1.000
_cell.angle_alpha   90.00
_cell.angle_beta   90.00
_cell.angle_gamma   90.00
#
_symmetry.space_group_name_H-M   'P 1'
#
loop_
_entity.id
_entity.type
_entity.pdbx_description
1 polymer ?
#
loop_
_entity_poly.entity_id
_entity_poly.type
_entity_poly.pdbx_seq_one_letter_code
_entity_poly.pdbx_strand_id
1 'polypeptide(L)'
;MGLNIYKPGQGYWTRVLTAVGLGIIFIAGAAWAWNQVVRLPIPNKAWTLSVSNVAGEPAAGQRLVLFDARDAGARVGEATILNADIGRGFINIENVVMRDALPVSGVQRVESDPAGFRAVAGRVTGVPIFEVRYLQAGIAAVIILLGAFLIYWLTATKPTSNEFFIAVDNEMHKVNWSSRREVVGSTWVVIAVCLSITIVLFVVDIGFSAFFRWIGVIDVD
;
A
#
# COMPACT_ATOMS: atom_id res chain seq x y z
N MET A 1 14.63 8.89 -31.28
CA MET A 1 15.57 8.80 -30.14
C MET A 1 16.21 7.42 -30.19
N GLY A 2 17.49 7.31 -30.51
CA GLY A 2 18.18 6.03 -30.41
C GLY A 2 18.31 5.64 -28.94
N LEU A 3 18.20 4.35 -28.62
CA LEU A 3 18.45 3.79 -27.29
C LEU A 3 19.96 3.77 -26.94
N ASN A 4 20.69 4.80 -27.37
CA ASN A 4 22.12 4.89 -27.22
C ASN A 4 22.44 5.35 -25.80
N ILE A 5 23.22 4.52 -25.10
CA ILE A 5 23.74 4.85 -23.79
C ILE A 5 24.81 5.93 -23.96
N TYR A 6 24.71 7.01 -23.19
CA TYR A 6 25.69 8.08 -23.18
C TYR A 6 27.03 7.59 -22.59
N LYS A 7 28.12 7.70 -23.35
CA LYS A 7 29.48 7.25 -22.96
C LYS A 7 29.45 5.84 -22.35
N PRO A 8 29.16 4.79 -23.15
CA PRO A 8 29.01 3.44 -22.63
C PRO A 8 30.30 2.97 -21.95
N GLY A 9 30.17 2.31 -20.80
CA GLY A 9 31.28 1.77 -20.01
C GLY A 9 31.86 2.71 -18.94
N GLN A 10 31.56 4.01 -18.95
CA GLN A 10 32.04 4.94 -17.92
C GLN A 10 30.99 5.18 -16.82
N GLY A 11 31.45 5.30 -15.56
CA GLY A 11 30.54 5.49 -14.41
C GLY A 11 29.61 4.30 -14.18
N TYR A 12 30.02 3.09 -14.59
CA TYR A 12 29.17 1.91 -14.63
C TYR A 12 28.57 1.58 -13.27
N TRP A 13 29.41 1.48 -12.23
CA TRP A 13 28.95 1.10 -10.89
C TRP A 13 28.03 2.15 -10.28
N THR A 14 28.41 3.42 -10.40
CA THR A 14 27.59 4.54 -9.89
C THR A 14 26.21 4.59 -10.58
N ARG A 15 26.14 4.37 -11.90
CA ARG A 15 24.88 4.32 -12.65
C ARG A 15 24.02 3.12 -12.26
N VAL A 16 24.62 1.93 -12.17
CA VAL A 16 23.92 0.69 -11.82
C VAL A 16 23.39 0.76 -10.40
N LEU A 17 24.19 1.17 -9.42
CA LEU A 17 23.75 1.30 -8.02
C LEU A 17 22.63 2.32 -7.88
N THR A 18 22.71 3.46 -8.59
CA THR A 18 21.63 4.45 -8.61
C THR A 18 20.36 3.90 -9.26
N ALA A 19 20.48 3.18 -10.38
CA ALA A 19 19.35 2.56 -11.07
C ALA A 19 18.66 1.50 -10.18
N VAL A 20 19.45 0.68 -9.48
CA VAL A 20 18.94 -0.32 -8.53
C VAL A 20 18.25 0.36 -7.35
N GLY A 21 18.86 1.38 -6.75
CA GLY A 21 18.26 2.13 -5.64
C GLY A 21 16.94 2.78 -6.02
N LEU A 22 16.88 3.46 -7.16
CA LEU A 22 15.63 4.03 -7.69
C LEU A 22 14.62 2.93 -8.04
N GLY A 23 15.07 1.81 -8.61
CA GLY A 23 14.23 0.66 -8.93
C GLY A 23 13.53 0.10 -7.69
N ILE A 24 14.27 -0.05 -6.59
CA ILE A 24 13.71 -0.47 -5.29
C ILE A 24 12.64 0.54 -4.82
N ILE A 25 12.90 1.84 -4.92
CA ILE A 25 11.95 2.88 -4.52
C ILE A 25 10.66 2.80 -5.36
N PHE A 26 10.76 2.66 -6.68
CA PHE A 26 9.57 2.55 -7.55
C PHE A 26 8.78 1.27 -7.31
N ILE A 27 9.45 0.13 -7.10
CA ILE A 27 8.80 -1.14 -6.75
C ILE A 27 8.10 -1.03 -5.39
N ALA A 28 8.77 -0.47 -4.38
CA ALA A 28 8.19 -0.23 -3.06
C ALA A 28 6.98 0.73 -3.15
N GLY A 29 7.10 1.79 -3.96
CA GLY A 29 6.01 2.73 -4.23
C GLY A 29 4.81 2.07 -4.92
N ALA A 30 5.05 1.18 -5.89
CA ALA A 30 4.00 0.42 -6.56
C ALA A 30 3.31 -0.56 -5.59
N ALA A 31 4.08 -1.25 -4.74
CA ALA A 31 3.54 -2.14 -3.71
C ALA A 31 2.72 -1.36 -2.65
N TRP A 32 3.18 -0.17 -2.26
CA TRP A 32 2.43 0.71 -1.38
C TRP A 32 1.12 1.17 -2.05
N ALA A 33 1.18 1.64 -3.30
CA ALA A 33 0.01 2.12 -4.04
C ALA A 33 -1.05 1.02 -4.22
N TRP A 34 -0.64 -0.21 -4.51
CA TRP A 34 -1.52 -1.38 -4.59
C TRP A 34 -2.43 -1.51 -3.35
N ASN A 35 -1.86 -1.31 -2.16
CA ASN A 35 -2.58 -1.40 -0.89
C ASN A 35 -3.49 -0.19 -0.62
N GLN A 36 -3.17 0.98 -1.18
CA GLN A 36 -4.02 2.18 -1.02
C GLN A 36 -5.27 2.13 -1.89
N VAL A 37 -5.22 1.52 -3.08
CA VAL A 37 -6.33 1.47 -4.03
C VAL A 37 -7.55 0.71 -3.47
N VAL A 38 -7.36 -0.26 -2.57
CA VAL A 38 -8.47 -0.97 -1.90
C VAL A 38 -9.37 -0.03 -1.11
N ARG A 39 -8.82 1.08 -0.61
CA ARG A 39 -9.54 2.03 0.24
C ARG A 39 -10.46 2.96 -0.55
N LEU A 40 -10.35 2.97 -1.89
CA LEU A 40 -11.18 3.80 -2.73
C LEU A 40 -12.57 3.15 -2.91
N PRO A 41 -13.66 3.83 -2.52
CA PRO A 41 -15.01 3.32 -2.73
C PRO A 41 -15.32 3.35 -4.22
N ILE A 42 -15.41 2.17 -4.85
CA ILE A 42 -15.81 2.04 -6.25
C ILE A 42 -17.34 1.81 -6.29
N PRO A 43 -18.08 2.52 -7.16
CA PRO A 43 -19.51 2.29 -7.32
C PRO A 43 -19.81 0.86 -7.76
N ASN A 44 -20.87 0.28 -7.20
CA ASN A 44 -21.36 -1.05 -7.58
C ASN A 44 -22.29 -0.94 -8.78
N LYS A 45 -22.08 -1.81 -9.78
CA LYS A 45 -22.98 -1.91 -10.94
C LYS A 45 -24.25 -2.68 -10.59
N ALA A 46 -24.07 -3.74 -9.81
CA ALA A 46 -25.12 -4.67 -9.41
C ALA A 46 -24.96 -5.04 -7.94
N TRP A 47 -26.00 -5.62 -7.37
CA TRP A 47 -26.01 -6.15 -6.02
C TRP A 47 -26.50 -7.58 -6.05
N THR A 48 -25.79 -8.48 -5.38
CA THR A 48 -26.21 -9.86 -5.18
C THR A 48 -26.92 -9.96 -3.83
N LEU A 49 -28.17 -10.37 -3.86
CA LEU A 49 -29.00 -10.67 -2.70
C LEU A 49 -29.04 -12.18 -2.52
N SER A 50 -28.63 -12.71 -1.36
CA SER A 50 -28.96 -14.10 -1.03
C SER A 50 -30.46 -14.17 -0.74
N VAL A 51 -31.18 -15.12 -1.31
CA VAL A 51 -32.62 -15.25 -1.14
C VAL A 51 -33.01 -16.57 -0.51
N SER A 52 -34.03 -16.53 0.35
CA SER A 52 -34.66 -17.68 0.97
C SER A 52 -36.19 -17.56 0.91
N ASN A 53 -36.91 -18.65 1.18
CA ASN A 53 -38.38 -18.70 1.12
C ASN A 53 -38.94 -18.16 -0.22
N VAL A 54 -38.41 -18.69 -1.31
CA VAL A 54 -38.73 -18.25 -2.67
C VAL A 54 -40.09 -18.80 -3.09
N ALA A 55 -40.98 -17.93 -3.54
CA ALA A 55 -42.26 -18.26 -4.14
C ALA A 55 -42.34 -17.65 -5.55
N GLY A 56 -42.56 -18.50 -6.55
CA GLY A 56 -42.59 -18.11 -7.97
C GLY A 56 -41.23 -18.21 -8.68
N GLU A 57 -41.23 -18.00 -10.00
CA GLU A 57 -40.03 -18.03 -10.83
C GLU A 57 -39.58 -16.59 -11.19
N PRO A 58 -38.33 -16.22 -10.90
CA PRO A 58 -37.82 -14.90 -11.27
C PRO A 58 -37.48 -14.85 -12.77
N ALA A 59 -37.96 -13.81 -13.46
CA ALA A 59 -37.54 -13.53 -14.84
C ALA A 59 -36.49 -12.41 -14.88
N ALA A 60 -35.45 -12.58 -15.70
CA ALA A 60 -34.49 -11.51 -15.98
C ALA A 60 -35.20 -10.32 -16.66
N GLY A 61 -34.85 -9.10 -16.27
CA GLY A 61 -35.48 -7.86 -16.73
C GLY A 61 -36.75 -7.47 -15.99
N GLN A 62 -37.25 -8.30 -15.06
CA GLN A 62 -38.43 -7.97 -14.27
C GLN A 62 -38.12 -6.90 -13.21
N ARG A 63 -39.06 -5.96 -13.02
CA ARG A 63 -38.98 -4.95 -11.96
C ARG A 63 -39.24 -5.60 -10.61
N LEU A 64 -38.45 -5.22 -9.63
CA LEU A 64 -38.43 -5.76 -8.28
C LEU A 64 -38.59 -4.61 -7.29
N VAL A 65 -39.56 -4.72 -6.40
CA VAL A 65 -39.80 -3.79 -5.30
C VAL A 65 -39.13 -4.34 -4.04
N LEU A 66 -38.36 -3.49 -3.37
CA LEU A 66 -37.59 -3.79 -2.18
C LEU A 66 -38.37 -3.34 -0.94
N PHE A 67 -38.43 -4.19 0.09
CA PHE A 67 -39.14 -3.94 1.36
C PHE A 67 -38.19 -4.08 2.57
N ASP A 68 -38.40 -3.24 3.58
CA ASP A 68 -37.72 -3.29 4.89
C ASP A 68 -38.58 -4.16 5.83
N ALA A 69 -37.95 -4.83 6.79
CA ALA A 69 -38.68 -5.57 7.82
C ALA A 69 -39.15 -4.72 8.98
N ARG A 70 -38.64 -3.49 9.14
CA ARG A 70 -39.08 -2.60 10.23
C ARG A 70 -40.54 -2.18 10.10
N ASP A 71 -41.09 -2.21 8.89
CA ASP A 71 -42.48 -1.86 8.63
C ASP A 71 -43.02 -2.70 7.45
N ALA A 72 -43.93 -3.64 7.72
CA ALA A 72 -44.26 -4.79 6.87
C ALA A 72 -44.90 -4.46 5.49
N GLY A 73 -44.99 -3.17 5.13
CA GLY A 73 -45.47 -2.68 3.83
C GLY A 73 -44.68 -1.49 3.26
N ALA A 74 -43.62 -1.02 3.93
CA ALA A 74 -42.87 0.14 3.46
C ALA A 74 -41.97 -0.23 2.27
N ARG A 75 -42.27 0.35 1.11
CA ARG A 75 -41.45 0.23 -0.10
C ARG A 75 -40.19 1.07 0.07
N VAL A 76 -39.05 0.39 0.09
CA VAL A 76 -37.71 0.97 0.36
C VAL A 76 -36.99 1.31 -0.94
N GLY A 77 -37.34 0.66 -2.03
CA GLY A 77 -36.72 0.94 -3.32
C GLY A 77 -37.21 0.04 -4.42
N GLU A 78 -36.65 0.25 -5.60
CA GLU A 78 -36.92 -0.53 -6.80
C GLU A 78 -35.60 -0.95 -7.43
N ALA A 79 -35.61 -2.12 -8.07
CA ALA A 79 -34.46 -2.65 -8.80
C ALA A 79 -34.95 -3.50 -9.97
N THR A 80 -34.05 -3.87 -10.87
CA THR A 80 -34.33 -4.79 -11.96
C THR A 80 -33.55 -6.08 -11.76
N ILE A 81 -34.16 -7.24 -12.00
CA ILE A 81 -33.46 -8.52 -11.94
C ILE A 81 -32.53 -8.63 -13.14
N LEU A 82 -31.22 -8.74 -12.90
CA LEU A 82 -30.24 -9.05 -13.95
C LEU A 82 -30.21 -10.56 -14.24
N ASN A 83 -30.06 -11.35 -13.17
CA ASN A 83 -30.04 -12.80 -13.24
C ASN A 83 -30.42 -13.38 -11.86
N ALA A 84 -31.07 -14.53 -11.83
CA ALA A 84 -31.45 -15.21 -10.60
C ALA A 84 -31.11 -16.71 -10.71
N ASP A 85 -30.40 -17.22 -9.70
CA ASP A 85 -30.14 -18.66 -9.55
C ASP A 85 -30.74 -19.10 -8.22
N ILE A 86 -31.98 -19.58 -8.30
CA ILE A 86 -32.73 -20.04 -7.11
C ILE A 86 -32.10 -21.31 -6.53
N GLY A 87 -31.50 -22.16 -7.37
CA GLY A 87 -30.83 -23.39 -6.92
C GLY A 87 -29.61 -23.11 -6.04
N ARG A 88 -28.94 -21.97 -6.26
CA ARG A 88 -27.84 -21.48 -5.42
C ARG A 88 -28.26 -20.40 -4.41
N GLY A 89 -29.53 -20.03 -4.39
CA GLY A 89 -30.11 -19.09 -3.42
C GLY A 89 -29.62 -17.65 -3.58
N PHE A 90 -29.37 -17.15 -4.80
CA PHE A 90 -28.99 -15.75 -5.02
C PHE A 90 -29.70 -15.09 -6.22
N ILE A 91 -29.90 -13.78 -6.10
CA ILE A 91 -30.44 -12.91 -7.15
C ILE A 91 -29.51 -11.72 -7.34
N ASN A 92 -29.13 -11.46 -8.57
CA ASN A 92 -28.39 -10.27 -8.97
C ASN A 92 -29.39 -9.21 -9.43
N ILE A 93 -29.35 -8.05 -8.79
CA ILE A 93 -30.17 -6.90 -9.13
C ILE A 93 -29.31 -5.73 -9.62
N GLU A 94 -29.83 -4.97 -10.57
CA GLU A 94 -29.21 -3.76 -11.12
C GLU A 94 -30.17 -2.58 -11.07
N ASN A 95 -29.68 -1.37 -11.38
CA ASN A 95 -30.48 -0.13 -11.39
C ASN A 95 -31.26 0.10 -10.08
N VAL A 96 -30.60 -0.13 -8.95
CA VAL A 96 -31.21 -0.02 -7.63
C VAL A 96 -31.45 1.46 -7.28
N VAL A 97 -32.71 1.83 -7.11
CA VAL A 97 -33.15 3.15 -6.66
C VAL A 97 -33.75 3.01 -5.27
N MET A 98 -33.03 3.46 -4.25
CA MET A 98 -33.50 3.46 -2.86
C MET A 98 -34.21 4.78 -2.53
N ARG A 99 -35.30 4.68 -1.79
CA ARG A 99 -36.02 5.81 -1.21
C ARG A 99 -35.34 6.24 0.09
N ASP A 100 -35.32 7.55 0.36
CA ASP A 100 -34.85 8.15 1.62
C ASP A 100 -33.39 7.81 2.01
N ALA A 101 -32.52 7.54 1.03
CA ALA A 101 -31.09 7.23 1.21
C ALA A 101 -30.80 6.01 2.12
N LEU A 102 -31.77 5.10 2.27
CA LEU A 102 -31.59 3.87 3.03
C LEU A 102 -30.58 2.94 2.34
N PRO A 103 -29.70 2.25 3.10
CA PRO A 103 -28.72 1.34 2.53
C PRO A 103 -29.39 0.08 1.97
N VAL A 104 -28.90 -0.40 0.83
CA VAL A 104 -29.41 -1.62 0.16
C VAL A 104 -29.30 -2.87 1.06
N SER A 105 -28.41 -2.85 2.05
CA SER A 105 -28.28 -3.91 3.06
C SER A 105 -29.49 -4.04 4.01
N GLY A 106 -30.37 -3.05 4.07
CA GLY A 106 -31.59 -3.09 4.88
C GLY A 106 -32.76 -3.85 4.25
N VAL A 107 -32.61 -4.30 3.00
CA VAL A 107 -33.68 -5.02 2.28
C VAL A 107 -33.84 -6.42 2.86
N GLN A 108 -35.04 -6.75 3.33
CA GLN A 108 -35.35 -8.08 3.89
C GLN A 108 -36.40 -8.85 3.08
N ARG A 109 -37.15 -8.18 2.21
CA ARG A 109 -38.10 -8.85 1.31
C ARG A 109 -38.05 -8.20 -0.06
N VAL A 110 -38.16 -9.05 -1.09
CA VAL A 110 -38.21 -8.65 -2.48
C VAL A 110 -39.44 -9.25 -3.15
N GLU A 111 -40.12 -8.45 -3.96
CA GLU A 111 -41.31 -8.86 -4.71
C GLU A 111 -41.29 -8.26 -6.11
N SER A 112 -41.73 -9.02 -7.11
CA SER A 112 -41.78 -8.53 -8.48
C SER A 112 -43.01 -7.67 -8.78
N ASP A 113 -42.90 -6.78 -9.76
CA ASP A 113 -44.00 -6.00 -10.34
C ASP A 113 -44.05 -6.25 -11.86
N PRO A 114 -45.06 -6.98 -12.40
CA PRO A 114 -46.25 -7.52 -11.74
C PRO A 114 -45.96 -8.65 -10.73
N ALA A 115 -46.87 -8.84 -9.75
CA ALA A 115 -46.74 -9.80 -8.66
C ALA A 115 -46.73 -11.25 -9.19
N GLY A 116 -45.56 -11.90 -9.13
CA GLY A 116 -45.35 -13.28 -9.58
C GLY A 116 -44.15 -13.96 -8.91
N PHE A 117 -43.24 -13.18 -8.34
CA PHE A 117 -42.07 -13.65 -7.61
C PHE A 117 -41.97 -12.95 -6.25
N ARG A 118 -41.71 -13.71 -5.18
CA ARG A 118 -41.47 -13.21 -3.82
C ARG A 118 -40.34 -13.98 -3.18
N ALA A 119 -39.45 -13.29 -2.48
CA ALA A 119 -38.43 -13.93 -1.67
C ALA A 119 -38.02 -13.08 -0.47
N VAL A 120 -37.47 -13.73 0.55
CA VAL A 120 -36.81 -13.06 1.68
C VAL A 120 -35.36 -12.80 1.28
N ALA A 121 -34.93 -11.54 1.35
CA ALA A 121 -33.55 -11.14 1.11
C ALA A 121 -32.73 -11.25 2.39
N GLY A 122 -31.56 -11.85 2.26
CA GLY A 122 -30.58 -12.02 3.34
C GLY A 122 -29.35 -11.13 3.12
N ARG A 123 -28.18 -11.75 2.98
CA ARG A 123 -26.92 -11.04 2.76
C ARG A 123 -26.92 -10.30 1.42
N VAL A 124 -26.55 -9.02 1.48
CA VAL A 124 -26.39 -8.15 0.31
C VAL A 124 -24.90 -7.93 0.05
N THR A 125 -24.42 -8.28 -1.13
CA THR A 125 -23.04 -8.05 -1.56
C THR A 125 -23.01 -7.24 -2.86
N GLY A 126 -22.29 -6.12 -2.86
CA GLY A 126 -22.12 -5.30 -4.05
C GLY A 126 -21.16 -5.93 -5.05
N VAL A 127 -21.55 -5.92 -6.32
CA VAL A 127 -20.70 -6.30 -7.45
C VAL A 127 -20.16 -5.00 -8.09
N PRO A 128 -18.85 -4.71 -7.96
CA PRO A 128 -18.26 -3.49 -8.49
C PRO A 128 -18.33 -3.46 -10.02
N ILE A 129 -18.35 -2.26 -10.61
CA ILE A 129 -18.39 -2.08 -12.09
C ILE A 129 -17.19 -2.76 -12.76
N PHE A 130 -16.03 -2.74 -12.11
CA PHE A 130 -14.81 -3.44 -12.52
C PHE A 130 -14.15 -4.07 -11.31
N GLU A 131 -13.45 -5.18 -11.51
CA GLU A 131 -12.71 -5.82 -10.43
C GLU A 131 -11.59 -4.88 -9.93
N VAL A 132 -11.59 -4.59 -8.63
CA VAL A 132 -10.62 -3.68 -7.99
C VAL A 132 -9.17 -4.11 -8.29
N ARG A 133 -8.95 -5.41 -8.46
CA ARG A 133 -7.66 -6.00 -8.81
C ARG A 133 -7.11 -5.50 -10.15
N TYR A 134 -7.95 -5.25 -11.15
CA TYR A 134 -7.48 -4.67 -12.42
C TYR A 134 -7.03 -3.22 -12.26
N LEU A 135 -7.74 -2.44 -11.45
CA LEU A 135 -7.33 -1.07 -11.13
C LEU A 135 -6.01 -1.05 -10.35
N GLN A 136 -5.87 -1.92 -9.36
CA GLN A 136 -4.62 -2.11 -8.61
C GLN A 136 -3.44 -2.45 -9.52
N ALA A 137 -3.63 -3.44 -10.41
CA ALA A 137 -2.62 -3.85 -11.37
C ALA A 137 -2.28 -2.74 -12.36
N GLY A 138 -3.28 -2.01 -12.85
CA GLY A 138 -3.07 -0.88 -13.76
C GLY A 138 -2.22 0.22 -13.11
N ILE A 139 -2.56 0.64 -11.89
CA ILE A 139 -1.81 1.68 -11.18
C ILE A 139 -0.37 1.22 -10.88
N ALA A 140 -0.20 0.01 -10.37
CA ALA A 140 1.14 -0.54 -10.10
C ALA A 140 1.98 -0.65 -11.37
N ALA A 141 1.39 -1.11 -12.48
CA ALA A 141 2.08 -1.21 -13.77
C ALA A 141 2.50 0.17 -14.29
N VAL A 142 1.64 1.19 -14.20
CA VAL A 142 1.97 2.56 -14.59
C VAL A 142 3.16 3.10 -13.79
N ILE A 143 3.16 2.91 -12.47
CA ILE A 143 4.27 3.33 -11.60
C ILE A 143 5.59 2.65 -12.02
N ILE A 144 5.55 1.34 -12.27
CA ILE A 144 6.74 0.58 -12.68
C ILE A 144 7.24 1.02 -14.05
N LEU A 145 6.36 1.21 -15.04
CA LEU A 145 6.74 1.62 -16.39
C LEU A 145 7.29 3.05 -16.41
N LEU A 146 6.65 3.98 -15.70
CA LEU A 146 7.16 5.34 -15.55
C LEU A 146 8.48 5.36 -14.79
N GLY A 147 8.62 4.54 -13.75
CA GLY A 147 9.85 4.36 -13.01
C GLY A 147 10.99 3.84 -13.88
N ALA A 148 10.74 2.77 -14.65
CA ALA A 148 11.72 2.21 -15.58
C ALA A 148 12.13 3.23 -16.65
N PHE A 149 11.16 3.97 -17.21
CA PHE A 149 11.43 5.06 -18.14
C PHE A 149 12.29 6.15 -17.51
N LEU A 150 11.95 6.62 -16.31
CA LEU A 150 12.67 7.69 -15.62
C LEU A 150 14.08 7.26 -15.20
N ILE A 151 14.24 6.02 -14.73
CA ILE A 151 15.54 5.42 -14.42
C ILE A 151 16.40 5.38 -15.69
N TYR A 152 15.88 4.81 -16.78
CA TYR A 152 16.62 4.74 -18.05
C TYR A 152 16.97 6.14 -18.57
N TRP A 153 16.02 7.06 -18.51
CA TRP A 153 16.24 8.43 -18.92
C TRP A 153 17.39 9.07 -18.12
N LEU A 154 17.36 8.93 -16.79
CA LEU A 154 18.30 9.58 -15.88
C LEU A 154 19.69 8.91 -15.87
N THR A 155 19.79 7.59 -15.97
CA THR A 155 21.06 6.84 -15.82
C THR A 155 21.69 6.41 -17.14
N ALA A 156 20.94 6.42 -18.25
CA ALA A 156 21.46 5.97 -19.55
C ALA A 156 21.52 7.08 -20.61
N THR A 157 20.55 7.99 -20.65
CA THR A 157 20.44 8.95 -21.77
C THR A 157 20.75 10.40 -21.41
N LYS A 158 20.39 10.87 -20.21
CA LYS A 158 20.54 12.28 -19.81
C LYS A 158 22.03 12.63 -19.60
N PRO A 159 22.61 13.54 -20.40
CA PRO A 159 24.05 13.80 -20.38
C PRO A 159 24.52 14.40 -19.04
N THR A 160 23.79 15.37 -18.47
CA THR A 160 24.17 16.02 -17.21
C THR A 160 24.27 15.04 -16.04
N SER A 161 23.28 14.15 -15.89
CA SER A 161 23.31 13.12 -14.85
C SER A 161 24.46 12.14 -15.08
N ASN A 162 24.69 11.76 -16.34
CA ASN A 162 25.72 10.80 -16.68
C ASN A 162 27.15 11.34 -16.51
N GLU A 163 27.39 12.61 -16.82
CA GLU A 163 28.66 13.29 -16.49
C GLU A 163 28.91 13.33 -14.98
N PHE A 164 27.87 13.62 -14.19
CA PHE A 164 27.98 13.56 -12.73
C PHE A 164 28.33 12.15 -12.25
N PHE A 165 27.65 11.11 -12.74
CA PHE A 165 27.96 9.74 -12.36
C PHE A 165 29.37 9.32 -12.74
N ILE A 166 29.87 9.74 -13.91
CA ILE A 166 31.26 9.49 -14.31
C ILE A 166 32.23 10.21 -13.39
N ALA A 167 31.97 11.47 -13.05
CA ALA A 167 32.82 12.26 -12.16
C ALA A 167 32.89 11.62 -10.76
N VAL A 168 31.75 11.20 -10.21
CA VAL A 168 31.70 10.50 -8.91
C VAL A 168 32.47 9.20 -8.94
N ASP A 169 32.28 8.39 -9.98
CA ASP A 169 33.00 7.11 -10.14
C ASP A 169 34.52 7.33 -10.21
N ASN A 170 34.96 8.32 -10.97
CA ASN A 170 36.39 8.70 -11.05
C ASN A 170 36.93 9.22 -9.72
N GLU A 171 36.12 9.95 -8.95
CA GLU A 171 36.52 10.42 -7.62
C GLU A 171 36.65 9.26 -6.63
N MET A 172 35.74 8.28 -6.69
CA MET A 172 35.79 7.08 -5.84
C MET A 172 37.03 6.21 -6.12
N HIS A 173 37.53 6.17 -7.35
CA HIS A 173 38.78 5.46 -7.67
C HIS A 173 40.03 6.09 -7.05
N LYS A 174 39.97 7.36 -6.64
CA LYS A 174 41.07 8.02 -5.92
C LYS A 174 41.11 7.66 -4.44
N VAL A 175 40.01 7.13 -3.91
CA VAL A 175 39.89 6.79 -2.50
C VAL A 175 40.63 5.48 -2.25
N ASN A 176 41.68 5.54 -1.43
CA ASN A 176 42.33 4.35 -0.91
C ASN A 176 41.39 3.69 0.09
N TRP A 177 40.89 2.50 -0.22
CA TRP A 177 40.10 1.71 0.72
C TRP A 177 41.03 1.10 1.77
N SER A 178 40.77 1.42 3.05
CA SER A 178 41.59 0.95 4.16
C SER A 178 41.69 -0.56 4.21
N SER A 179 42.90 -1.07 4.43
CA SER A 179 43.10 -2.50 4.62
C SER A 179 42.46 -2.97 5.93
N ARG A 180 42.08 -4.26 6.02
CA ARG A 180 41.52 -4.82 7.28
C ARG A 180 42.42 -4.57 8.49
N ARG A 181 43.74 -4.50 8.29
CA ARG A 181 44.72 -4.21 9.35
C ARG A 181 44.65 -2.77 9.82
N GLU A 182 44.50 -1.82 8.89
CA GLU A 182 44.32 -0.39 9.23
C GLU A 182 43.00 -0.16 9.99
N VAL A 183 41.92 -0.79 9.55
CA VAL A 183 40.62 -0.68 10.21
C VAL A 183 40.69 -1.21 11.64
N VAL A 184 41.30 -2.38 11.85
CA VAL A 184 41.50 -2.95 13.19
C VAL A 184 42.42 -2.06 14.04
N GLY A 185 43.52 -1.56 13.46
CA GLY A 185 44.43 -0.65 14.15
C GLY A 185 43.74 0.64 14.61
N SER A 186 42.98 1.29 13.72
CA SER A 186 42.21 2.50 14.04
C SER A 186 41.13 2.22 15.10
N THR A 187 40.40 1.12 14.97
CA THR A 187 39.38 0.73 15.95
C THR A 187 40.00 0.51 17.33
N TRP A 188 41.18 -0.10 17.40
CA TRP A 188 41.81 -0.38 18.69
C TRP A 188 42.32 0.88 19.39
N VAL A 189 42.81 1.86 18.62
CA VAL A 189 43.16 3.19 19.15
C VAL A 189 41.93 3.87 19.75
N VAL A 190 40.79 3.88 19.05
CA VAL A 190 39.56 4.49 19.56
C VAL A 190 39.12 3.84 20.86
N ILE A 191 39.11 2.51 20.93
CA ILE A 191 38.71 1.80 22.15
C ILE A 191 39.68 2.11 23.30
N ALA A 192 40.99 2.15 23.04
CA ALA A 192 41.99 2.49 24.06
C ALA A 192 41.80 3.91 24.60
N VAL A 193 41.51 4.89 23.74
CA VAL A 193 41.22 6.28 24.15
C VAL A 193 39.93 6.36 24.96
N CYS A 194 38.84 5.74 24.51
CA CYS A 194 37.58 5.69 25.25
C CYS A 194 37.75 5.04 26.63
N LEU A 195 38.50 3.94 26.72
CA LEU A 195 38.79 3.26 27.99
C LEU A 195 39.66 4.13 28.90
N SER A 196 40.66 4.82 28.35
CA SER A 196 41.52 5.74 29.13
C SER A 196 40.72 6.89 29.73
N ILE A 197 39.84 7.53 28.94
CA ILE A 197 38.95 8.59 29.43
C ILE A 197 38.02 8.04 30.51
N THR A 198 37.48 6.83 30.32
CA THR A 198 36.61 6.18 31.30
C THR A 198 37.31 5.96 32.64
N ILE A 199 38.56 5.48 32.62
CA ILE A 199 39.36 5.31 33.84
C ILE A 199 39.63 6.65 34.52
N VAL A 200 40.00 7.69 33.76
CA VAL A 200 40.26 9.02 34.34
C VAL A 200 39.00 9.58 34.98
N LEU A 201 37.86 9.54 34.29
CA LEU A 201 36.57 9.98 34.84
C LEU A 201 36.22 9.19 36.10
N PHE A 202 36.38 7.86 36.10
CA PHE A 202 36.13 7.03 37.26
C PHE A 202 37.00 7.40 38.47
N VAL A 203 38.30 7.66 38.25
CA VAL A 203 39.22 8.09 39.31
C VAL A 203 38.85 9.48 39.83
N VAL A 204 38.51 10.41 38.94
CA VAL A 204 38.06 11.76 39.30
C VAL A 204 36.76 11.71 40.09
N ASP A 205 35.80 10.87 39.68
CA ASP A 205 34.52 10.68 40.37
C ASP A 205 34.73 10.10 41.77
N ILE A 206 35.61 9.11 41.93
CA ILE A 206 36.00 8.59 43.25
C ILE A 206 36.66 9.68 44.08
N GLY A 207 37.59 10.44 43.51
CA GLY A 207 38.29 11.53 44.18
C GLY A 207 37.35 12.61 44.69
N PHE A 208 36.43 13.08 43.83
CA PHE A 208 35.40 14.04 44.21
C PHE A 208 34.42 13.46 45.23
N SER A 209 33.98 12.22 45.06
CA SER A 209 33.09 11.56 46.02
C SER A 209 33.73 11.46 47.40
N ALA A 210 35.02 11.07 47.47
CA ALA A 210 35.76 10.99 48.72
C ALA A 210 35.98 12.39 49.34
N PHE A 211 36.35 13.38 48.52
CA PHE A 211 36.52 14.76 48.97
C PHE A 211 35.21 15.36 49.52
N PHE A 212 34.09 15.18 48.81
CA PHE A 212 32.78 15.69 49.23
C PHE A 212 32.23 14.97 50.46
N ARG A 213 32.51 13.68 50.63
CA ARG A 213 32.27 12.97 51.90
C ARG A 213 33.12 13.53 53.04
N TRP A 214 34.39 13.82 52.78
CA TRP A 214 35.30 14.34 53.82
C TRP A 214 34.89 15.73 54.33
N ILE A 215 34.41 16.62 53.46
CA ILE A 215 33.91 17.94 53.85
C ILE A 215 32.46 17.92 54.39
N GLY A 216 31.82 16.75 54.49
CA GLY A 216 30.48 16.60 55.06
C GLY A 216 29.34 17.13 54.19
N VAL A 217 29.53 17.23 52.87
CA VAL A 217 28.46 17.62 51.92
C VAL A 217 27.59 16.42 51.55
N ILE A 218 28.15 15.21 51.55
CA ILE A 218 27.46 13.97 51.20
C ILE A 218 27.38 13.09 52.45
N ASP A 219 26.17 12.79 52.89
CA ASP A 219 25.91 11.86 54.00
C ASP A 219 26.26 10.42 53.61
N VAL A 220 26.88 9.71 54.54
CA VAL A 220 27.26 8.31 54.41
C VAL A 220 26.21 7.47 55.12
N ASP A 221 25.28 6.89 54.36
CA ASP A 221 24.53 5.71 54.81
C ASP A 221 25.38 4.43 54.58
#